data_AF-A0A0R3MD84-F1
#
_entry.id   AF-A0A0R3MD84-F1
#
_cell.length_a   1.000
_cell.length_b   1.000
_cell.length_c   1.000
_cell.angle_alpha   90.00
_cell.angle_beta   90.00
_cell.angle_gamma   90.00
#
_symmetry.space_group_name_H-M   'P 1'
#
loop_
_entity.id
_entity.type
_entity.pdbx_description
1 polymer ?
#
loop_
_entity_poly.entity_id
_entity_poly.type
_entity_poly.pdbx_seq_one_letter_code
_entity_poly.pdbx_strand_id
1 'polypeptide(L)'
;MKLFGSSLLGQAFAAAGVGAALMLSVTASHAQAGGPFAGFDGNWSGTGTVALSNGTTENIRCKADYKVNANGLGLKQNLHCASDSYKFDLSSDVTSQGERISGNWSEKSRNIFGNLQGTAGGGQIEVFVEASGFAANLNLRTQGNKQVVQIDSKGEIRGVKITMTRT
;
A
#
# COMPACT_ATOMS: atom_id res chain seq x y z
N MET A 1 -89.50 42.49 -8.39
CA MET A 1 -88.80 41.49 -7.54
C MET A 1 -87.47 41.19 -8.25
N LYS A 2 -86.32 41.67 -7.73
CA LYS A 2 -85.40 40.88 -6.87
C LYS A 2 -85.03 39.55 -7.58
N LEU A 3 -83.80 39.22 -7.98
CA LEU A 3 -82.47 39.72 -7.69
C LEU A 3 -81.48 39.33 -8.84
N PHE A 4 -80.47 40.19 -9.10
CA PHE A 4 -79.02 39.94 -9.20
C PHE A 4 -78.54 38.89 -10.24
N GLY A 5 -77.73 39.25 -11.24
CA GLY A 5 -76.29 39.58 -11.13
C GLY A 5 -75.46 38.33 -11.48
N SER A 6 -74.33 38.33 -12.17
CA SER A 6 -73.53 39.38 -12.79
C SER A 6 -72.71 38.75 -13.92
N SER A 7 -72.63 39.47 -15.03
CA SER A 7 -71.54 39.61 -16.00
C SER A 7 -70.16 39.61 -15.31
N LEU A 8 -68.97 39.36 -15.89
CA LEU A 8 -68.41 39.24 -17.24
C LEU A 8 -66.87 39.12 -17.03
N LEU A 9 -66.14 38.64 -18.05
CA LEU A 9 -64.69 38.85 -18.30
C LEU A 9 -63.73 38.08 -17.38
N GLY A 10 -62.64 37.48 -17.82
CA GLY A 10 -61.95 37.53 -19.10
C GLY A 10 -60.44 37.29 -18.87
N GLN A 11 -59.76 37.01 -19.97
CA GLN A 11 -58.31 37.14 -20.22
C GLN A 11 -57.40 35.92 -20.04
N ALA A 12 -56.68 35.70 -21.13
CA ALA A 12 -55.60 34.76 -21.35
C ALA A 12 -54.26 35.25 -20.75
N PHE A 13 -53.41 34.29 -20.38
CA PHE A 13 -51.96 34.41 -20.18
C PHE A 13 -51.34 33.15 -20.81
N ALA A 14 -50.62 33.20 -21.94
CA ALA A 14 -49.27 33.72 -22.17
C ALA A 14 -48.13 32.88 -21.53
N ALA A 15 -47.21 32.46 -22.41
CA ALA A 15 -45.77 32.25 -22.22
C ALA A 15 -45.22 30.94 -21.61
N ALA A 16 -44.47 30.23 -22.48
CA ALA A 16 -43.12 29.67 -22.29
C ALA A 16 -42.73 29.04 -20.94
N GLY A 17 -42.43 27.74 -20.98
CA GLY A 17 -41.69 27.03 -19.92
C GLY A 17 -40.52 26.22 -20.51
N VAL A 18 -39.36 26.86 -20.60
CA VAL A 18 -38.04 26.21 -20.69
C VAL A 18 -37.82 25.41 -19.40
N GLY A 19 -37.41 24.15 -19.46
CA GLY A 19 -37.31 23.31 -18.25
C GLY A 19 -36.38 22.11 -18.36
N ALA A 20 -35.07 22.38 -18.35
CA ALA A 20 -33.96 21.56 -17.83
C ALA A 20 -33.81 20.10 -18.33
N ALA A 21 -32.88 19.92 -19.28
CA ALA A 21 -32.15 18.66 -19.42
C ALA A 21 -31.38 18.39 -18.12
N LEU A 22 -31.76 17.33 -17.40
CA LEU A 22 -31.01 16.80 -16.27
C LEU A 22 -29.67 16.24 -16.78
N MET A 23 -28.65 17.08 -16.80
CA MET A 23 -27.26 16.68 -16.96
C MET A 23 -26.87 15.84 -15.74
N LEU A 24 -26.93 14.51 -15.86
CA LEU A 24 -26.32 13.61 -14.88
C LEU A 24 -24.83 13.94 -14.82
N SER A 25 -24.45 14.71 -13.82
CA SER A 25 -23.07 14.96 -13.45
C SER A 25 -22.53 13.64 -12.91
N VAL A 26 -21.92 12.84 -13.78
CA VAL A 26 -21.08 11.73 -13.37
C VAL A 26 -19.91 12.35 -12.64
N THR A 27 -20.02 12.48 -11.32
CA THR A 27 -18.86 12.76 -10.48
C THR A 27 -17.95 11.56 -10.63
N ALA A 28 -16.95 11.68 -11.51
CA ALA A 28 -15.81 10.78 -11.53
C ALA A 28 -15.18 10.89 -10.13
N SER A 29 -15.50 9.91 -9.28
CA SER A 29 -14.84 9.68 -8.02
C SER A 29 -13.38 9.38 -8.37
N HIS A 30 -12.55 10.41 -8.32
CA HIS A 30 -11.10 10.28 -8.30
C HIS A 30 -10.78 9.65 -6.97
N ALA A 31 -10.84 8.32 -6.89
CA ALA A 31 -10.05 7.59 -5.92
C ALA A 31 -8.65 8.19 -6.04
N GLN A 32 -8.18 8.86 -5.00
CA GLN A 32 -6.82 9.39 -4.96
C GLN A 32 -5.92 8.18 -5.16
N ALA A 33 -5.50 7.96 -6.40
CA ALA A 33 -4.73 6.82 -6.84
C ALA A 33 -3.32 7.00 -6.32
N GLY A 34 -3.17 6.89 -5.00
CA GLY A 34 -1.90 6.51 -4.44
C GLY A 34 -1.52 5.22 -5.14
N GLY A 35 -0.36 5.22 -5.80
CA GLY A 35 0.14 4.05 -6.51
C GLY A 35 0.21 2.80 -5.62
N PRO A 36 0.63 1.66 -6.17
CA PRO A 36 0.71 0.39 -5.43
C PRO A 36 1.50 0.47 -4.11
N PHE A 37 2.40 1.46 -3.98
CA PHE A 37 3.21 1.72 -2.79
C PHE A 37 2.70 2.88 -1.91
N ALA A 38 1.46 3.31 -2.09
CA ALA A 38 0.86 4.36 -1.28
C ALA A 38 0.91 4.02 0.21
N GLY A 39 1.34 5.00 1.02
CA GLY A 39 1.45 4.83 2.47
C GLY A 39 2.72 4.12 2.94
N PHE A 40 3.66 3.78 2.06
CA PHE A 40 4.96 3.20 2.46
C PHE A 40 6.06 4.23 2.67
N ASP A 41 6.08 5.30 1.86
CA ASP A 41 7.16 6.30 1.87
C ASP A 41 7.42 6.83 3.28
N GLY A 42 8.71 6.95 3.64
CA GLY A 42 9.16 7.48 4.92
C GLY A 42 9.96 6.48 5.75
N ASN A 43 10.22 6.89 7.00
CA ASN A 43 11.01 6.12 7.95
C ASN A 43 10.11 5.36 8.92
N TRP A 44 10.53 4.14 9.24
CA TRP A 44 9.80 3.24 10.12
C TRP A 44 10.76 2.61 11.12
N SER A 45 10.29 2.37 12.33
CA SER A 45 11.04 1.61 13.31
C SER A 45 10.12 0.72 14.14
N GLY A 46 10.65 -0.39 14.63
CA GLY A 46 9.85 -1.34 15.36
C GLY A 46 10.62 -2.50 15.93
N THR A 47 9.86 -3.41 16.51
CA THR A 47 10.38 -4.62 17.15
C THR A 47 9.53 -5.82 16.78
N GLY A 48 10.08 -7.00 17.00
CA GLY A 48 9.45 -8.24 16.63
C GLY A 48 10.22 -9.45 17.11
N THR A 49 10.01 -10.58 16.43
CA THR A 49 10.72 -11.82 16.67
C THR A 49 11.34 -12.37 15.39
N VAL A 50 12.48 -13.04 15.53
CA VAL A 50 13.13 -13.85 14.49
C VAL A 50 13.27 -15.29 14.98
N ALA A 51 12.80 -16.24 14.19
CA ALA A 51 12.96 -17.67 14.41
C ALA A 51 14.10 -18.19 13.52
N LEU A 52 15.03 -18.92 14.13
CA LEU A 52 16.23 -19.44 13.47
C LEU A 52 16.13 -20.95 13.22
N SER A 53 16.97 -21.46 12.30
CA SER A 53 16.97 -22.86 11.88
C SER A 53 17.37 -23.85 12.98
N ASN A 54 18.08 -23.39 14.01
CA ASN A 54 18.43 -24.15 15.21
C ASN A 54 17.26 -24.28 16.21
N GLY A 55 16.09 -23.70 15.92
CA GLY A 55 14.91 -23.73 16.76
C GLY A 55 14.81 -22.58 17.78
N THR A 56 15.79 -21.69 17.86
CA THR A 56 15.71 -20.52 18.75
C THR A 56 14.80 -19.45 18.17
N THR A 57 14.18 -18.66 19.06
CA THR A 57 13.46 -17.45 18.70
C THR A 57 13.99 -16.30 19.53
N GLU A 58 14.31 -15.20 18.87
CA GLU A 58 14.93 -14.03 19.49
C GLU A 58 14.11 -12.77 19.24
N ASN A 59 14.21 -11.80 20.15
CA ASN A 59 13.69 -10.47 19.91
C ASN A 59 14.56 -9.77 18.88
N ILE A 60 13.93 -9.09 17.92
CA ILE A 60 14.62 -8.35 16.86
C ILE A 60 14.11 -6.91 16.82
N ARG A 61 15.02 -5.97 16.57
CA ARG A 61 14.71 -4.55 16.34
C ARG A 61 15.00 -4.21 14.90
N CYS A 62 14.14 -3.43 14.27
CA CYS A 62 14.28 -3.08 12.87
C CYS A 62 14.05 -1.59 12.61
N LYS A 63 14.75 -1.07 11.63
CA LYS A 63 14.55 0.27 11.06
C LYS A 63 14.46 0.14 9.54
N ALA A 64 13.46 0.79 8.94
CA ALA A 64 13.29 0.83 7.51
C ALA A 64 13.24 2.27 7.00
N ASP A 65 13.83 2.48 5.82
CA ASP A 65 13.66 3.68 5.01
C ASP A 65 13.06 3.25 3.67
N TYR A 66 11.90 3.82 3.35
CA TYR A 66 11.24 3.63 2.07
C TYR A 66 11.24 4.94 1.29
N LYS A 67 11.58 4.88 0.01
CA LYS A 67 11.48 5.97 -0.95
C LYS A 67 10.59 5.56 -2.11
N VAL A 68 9.40 6.14 -2.16
CA VAL A 68 8.50 6.01 -3.31
C VAL A 68 8.87 7.09 -4.32
N ASN A 69 9.05 6.71 -5.56
CA ASN A 69 9.41 7.67 -6.61
C ASN A 69 8.23 8.61 -6.96
N ALA A 70 8.51 9.67 -7.73
CA ALA A 70 7.52 10.71 -8.03
C ALA A 70 6.25 10.20 -8.75
N ASN A 71 6.34 9.13 -9.54
CA ASN A 71 5.19 8.56 -10.24
C ASN A 71 4.45 7.48 -9.43
N GLY A 72 4.93 7.14 -8.22
CA GLY A 72 4.30 6.16 -7.34
C GLY A 72 4.46 4.69 -7.78
N LEU A 73 5.22 4.42 -8.85
CA LEU A 73 5.40 3.09 -9.43
C LEU A 73 6.74 2.45 -9.09
N GLY A 74 7.61 3.15 -8.36
CA GLY A 74 8.90 2.65 -7.89
C GLY A 74 9.04 2.79 -6.38
N LEU A 75 9.62 1.76 -5.75
CA LEU A 75 9.89 1.70 -4.32
C LEU A 75 11.34 1.25 -4.09
N LYS A 76 12.14 2.12 -3.48
CA LYS A 76 13.42 1.74 -2.89
C LYS A 76 13.27 1.53 -1.40
N GLN A 77 13.93 0.52 -0.87
CA GLN A 77 13.87 0.17 0.55
C GLN A 77 15.27 -0.13 1.08
N ASN A 78 15.54 0.31 2.30
CA ASN A 78 16.64 -0.15 3.14
C ASN A 78 16.07 -0.61 4.50
N LEU A 79 16.42 -1.80 4.95
CA LEU A 79 15.91 -2.43 6.16
C LEU A 79 17.07 -2.99 6.95
N HIS A 80 17.24 -2.47 8.16
CA HIS A 80 18.29 -2.86 9.08
C HIS A 80 17.65 -3.54 10.26
N CYS A 81 17.99 -4.80 10.50
CA CYS A 81 17.44 -5.60 11.59
C CYS A 81 18.55 -6.26 12.42
N ALA A 82 18.39 -6.25 13.74
CA ALA A 82 19.35 -6.84 14.68
C ALA A 82 18.64 -7.48 15.89
N SER A 83 18.99 -8.74 16.17
CA SER A 83 18.70 -9.49 17.39
C SER A 83 19.98 -9.68 18.20
N ASP A 84 19.95 -10.55 19.21
CA ASP A 84 21.12 -10.81 20.06
C ASP A 84 22.20 -11.61 19.32
N SER A 85 21.80 -12.61 18.52
CA SER A 85 22.74 -13.45 17.76
C SER A 85 22.76 -13.19 16.26
N TYR A 86 21.82 -12.40 15.73
CA TYR A 86 21.59 -12.29 14.30
C TYR A 86 21.38 -10.85 13.81
N LYS A 87 21.85 -10.56 12.60
CA LYS A 87 21.61 -9.28 11.94
C LYS A 87 21.49 -9.46 10.43
N PHE A 88 20.73 -8.58 9.79
CA PHE A 88 20.65 -8.50 8.34
C PHE A 88 20.32 -7.08 7.88
N ASP A 89 20.90 -6.69 6.74
CA ASP A 89 20.79 -5.38 6.12
C ASP A 89 20.29 -5.55 4.67
N LEU A 90 18.97 -5.48 4.50
CA LEU A 90 18.33 -5.66 3.21
C LEU A 90 18.19 -4.33 2.47
N SER A 91 18.51 -4.34 1.17
CA SER A 91 18.18 -3.27 0.24
C SER A 91 17.38 -3.82 -0.92
N SER A 92 16.39 -3.06 -1.41
CA SER A 92 15.63 -3.46 -2.61
C SER A 92 15.29 -2.26 -3.50
N ASP A 93 15.13 -2.56 -4.79
CA ASP A 93 14.61 -1.64 -5.80
C ASP A 93 13.50 -2.35 -6.59
N VAL A 94 12.28 -1.84 -6.46
CA VAL A 94 11.06 -2.51 -6.91
C VAL A 94 10.29 -1.58 -7.83
N THR A 95 9.79 -2.13 -8.93
CA THR A 95 8.93 -1.42 -9.90
C THR A 95 7.58 -2.12 -10.00
N SER A 96 6.54 -1.33 -10.29
CA SER A 96 5.19 -1.84 -10.49
C SER A 96 4.69 -1.67 -11.92
N GLN A 97 3.93 -2.65 -12.38
CA GLN A 97 3.08 -2.61 -13.56
C GLN A 97 1.65 -3.00 -13.14
N GLY A 98 0.83 -1.98 -12.84
CA GLY A 98 -0.45 -2.18 -12.17
C GLY A 98 -0.25 -2.65 -10.73
N GLU A 99 -0.83 -3.81 -10.39
CA GLU A 99 -0.65 -4.47 -9.09
C GLU A 99 0.54 -5.43 -9.07
N ARG A 100 1.09 -5.80 -10.23
CA ARG A 100 2.24 -6.71 -10.31
C ARG A 100 3.53 -5.95 -10.09
N ILE A 101 4.38 -6.46 -9.21
CA ILE A 101 5.67 -5.86 -8.91
C ILE A 101 6.81 -6.83 -9.19
N SER A 102 7.95 -6.26 -9.55
CA SER A 102 9.20 -7.00 -9.75
C SER A 102 10.39 -6.12 -9.42
N GLY A 103 11.49 -6.72 -9.02
CA GLY A 103 12.68 -5.96 -8.67
C GLY A 103 13.86 -6.82 -8.26
N ASN A 104 14.84 -6.15 -7.67
CA ASN A 104 16.04 -6.75 -7.12
C ASN A 104 16.13 -6.49 -5.64
N TRP A 105 16.80 -7.39 -4.94
CA TRP A 105 17.12 -7.23 -3.54
C TRP A 105 18.55 -7.72 -3.26
N SER A 106 19.13 -7.21 -2.19
CA SER A 106 20.41 -7.66 -1.67
C SER A 106 20.43 -7.64 -0.15
N GLU A 107 21.23 -8.53 0.43
CA GLU A 107 21.63 -8.53 1.82
C GLU A 107 23.15 -8.32 1.88
N LYS A 108 23.54 -7.17 2.41
CA LYS A 108 24.93 -6.72 2.50
C LYS A 108 25.82 -7.67 3.30
N SER A 109 25.38 -8.18 4.44
CA SER A 109 26.27 -8.86 5.39
C SER A 109 26.81 -10.19 4.87
N ARG A 110 26.05 -10.86 4.01
CA ARG A 110 26.37 -12.15 3.41
C ARG A 110 26.59 -12.09 1.90
N ASN A 111 26.56 -10.89 1.32
CA ASN A 111 26.69 -10.66 -0.11
C ASN A 111 25.71 -11.54 -0.93
N ILE A 112 24.48 -11.66 -0.43
CA ILE A 112 23.40 -12.40 -1.10
C ILE A 112 22.58 -11.39 -1.87
N PHE A 113 22.19 -11.71 -3.10
CA PHE A 113 21.35 -10.86 -3.91
C PHE A 113 20.57 -11.71 -4.90
N GLY A 114 19.46 -11.15 -5.37
CA GLY A 114 18.65 -11.81 -6.38
C GLY A 114 17.46 -10.97 -6.79
N ASN A 115 16.36 -11.67 -7.07
CA ASN A 115 15.17 -11.09 -7.67
C ASN A 115 13.98 -11.25 -6.71
N LEU A 116 13.02 -10.36 -6.87
CA LEU A 116 11.73 -10.47 -6.22
C LEU A 116 10.61 -10.24 -7.24
N GLN A 117 9.48 -10.88 -6.99
CA GLN A 117 8.28 -10.77 -7.80
C GLN A 117 7.04 -10.99 -6.93
N GLY A 118 5.94 -10.33 -7.27
CA GLY A 118 4.70 -10.47 -6.53
C GLY A 118 3.69 -9.38 -6.82
N THR A 119 2.96 -8.96 -5.80
CA THR A 119 1.91 -7.95 -5.92
C THR A 119 2.02 -6.85 -4.87
N ALA A 120 1.51 -5.67 -5.21
CA ALA A 120 1.40 -4.53 -4.32
C ALA A 120 0.12 -3.73 -4.60
N GLY A 121 -0.56 -3.31 -3.54
CA GLY A 121 -1.78 -2.51 -3.63
C GLY A 121 -2.54 -2.50 -2.31
N GLY A 122 -3.36 -1.46 -2.10
CA GLY A 122 -4.25 -1.39 -0.93
C GLY A 122 -3.53 -1.42 0.43
N GLY A 123 -2.28 -0.96 0.50
CA GLY A 123 -1.45 -1.04 1.72
C GLY A 123 -0.83 -2.41 1.96
N GLN A 124 -0.88 -3.33 1.01
CA GLN A 124 -0.30 -4.66 1.12
C GLN A 124 0.75 -4.89 0.03
N ILE A 125 1.82 -5.60 0.41
CA ILE A 125 2.83 -6.13 -0.50
C ILE A 125 2.99 -7.62 -0.19
N GLU A 126 2.92 -8.45 -1.23
CA GLU A 126 3.18 -9.88 -1.16
C GLU A 126 4.20 -10.23 -2.21
N VAL A 127 5.39 -10.68 -1.80
CA VAL A 127 6.46 -11.00 -2.73
C VAL A 127 7.10 -12.32 -2.37
N PHE A 128 7.52 -13.00 -3.43
CA PHE A 128 8.45 -14.10 -3.35
C PHE A 128 9.83 -13.57 -3.75
N VAL A 129 10.82 -13.87 -2.93
CA VAL A 129 12.22 -13.47 -3.16
C VAL A 129 13.06 -14.72 -3.38
N GLU A 130 13.97 -14.64 -4.34
CA GLU A 130 14.89 -15.72 -4.66
C GLU A 130 16.31 -15.19 -4.85
N ALA A 131 17.27 -16.00 -4.43
CA ALA A 131 18.70 -15.88 -4.70
C ALA A 131 19.30 -17.29 -4.77
N SER A 132 20.57 -17.41 -5.17
CA SER A 132 21.24 -18.72 -5.17
C SER A 132 21.22 -19.36 -3.78
N GLY A 133 20.53 -20.49 -3.63
CA GLY A 133 20.40 -21.22 -2.37
C GLY A 133 19.49 -20.58 -1.32
N PHE A 134 18.73 -19.53 -1.67
CA PHE A 134 17.81 -18.87 -0.75
C PHE A 134 16.48 -18.51 -1.42
N ALA A 135 15.37 -18.80 -0.74
CA ALA A 135 14.05 -18.37 -1.16
C ALA A 135 13.19 -18.08 0.07
N ALA A 136 12.36 -17.03 -0.01
CA ALA A 136 11.45 -16.65 1.05
C ALA A 136 10.17 -16.02 0.50
N ASN A 137 9.09 -16.14 1.26
CA ASN A 137 7.90 -15.32 1.09
C ASN A 137 7.98 -14.14 2.05
N LEU A 138 7.60 -12.96 1.56
CA LEU A 138 7.52 -11.75 2.35
C LEU A 138 6.13 -11.16 2.19
N ASN A 139 5.45 -10.95 3.31
CA ASN A 139 4.18 -10.26 3.39
C ASN A 139 4.36 -9.00 4.22
N LEU A 140 3.85 -7.90 3.70
CA LEU A 140 3.87 -6.63 4.38
C LEU A 140 2.50 -5.99 4.28
N ARG A 141 1.98 -5.51 5.42
CA ARG A 141 0.72 -4.76 5.48
C ARG A 141 0.90 -3.45 6.23
N THR A 142 0.33 -2.37 5.71
CA THR A 142 0.28 -1.06 6.34
C THR A 142 -1.16 -0.72 6.73
N GLN A 143 -1.32 -0.09 7.88
CA GLN A 143 -2.58 0.48 8.35
C GLN A 143 -2.27 1.80 9.05
N GLY A 144 -2.55 2.91 8.36
CA GLY A 144 -2.17 4.24 8.82
C GLY A 144 -0.66 4.36 9.03
N ASN A 145 -0.25 4.65 10.26
CA ASN A 145 1.16 4.77 10.64
C ASN A 145 1.78 3.47 11.18
N LYS A 146 1.06 2.34 11.12
CA LYS A 146 1.56 1.03 11.54
C LYS A 146 1.80 0.12 10.35
N GLN A 147 2.81 -0.72 10.46
CA GLN A 147 3.20 -1.69 9.44
C GLN A 147 3.55 -3.01 10.12
N VAL A 148 3.13 -4.12 9.52
CA VAL A 148 3.55 -5.46 9.91
C VAL A 148 4.34 -6.07 8.77
N VAL A 149 5.53 -6.57 9.08
CA VAL A 149 6.41 -7.28 8.16
C VAL A 149 6.50 -8.73 8.60
N GLN A 150 6.25 -9.65 7.68
CA GLN A 150 6.37 -11.09 7.89
C GLN A 150 7.26 -11.68 6.81
N ILE A 151 8.18 -12.55 7.22
CA ILE A 151 9.09 -13.26 6.31
C ILE A 151 9.08 -14.72 6.69
N ASP A 152 8.89 -15.60 5.72
CA ASP A 152 8.90 -17.04 5.91
C ASP A 152 9.89 -17.67 4.93
N SER A 153 10.83 -18.46 5.43
CA SER A 153 11.87 -19.09 4.60
C SER A 153 12.24 -20.48 5.13
N LYS A 154 12.92 -21.26 4.28
CA LYS A 154 13.50 -22.56 4.68
C LYS A 154 14.99 -22.48 5.02
N GLY A 155 15.59 -21.29 4.96
CA GLY A 155 17.00 -21.06 5.23
C GLY A 155 17.33 -20.99 6.73
N GLU A 156 18.40 -20.27 7.04
CA GLU A 156 18.84 -19.96 8.41
C GLU A 156 17.77 -19.17 9.19
N ILE A 157 17.19 -18.16 8.55
CA ILE A 157 16.00 -17.46 9.05
C ILE A 157 14.78 -18.29 8.69
N ARG A 158 14.04 -18.79 9.66
CA ARG A 158 12.79 -19.55 9.42
C ARG A 158 11.58 -18.66 9.36
N GLY A 159 11.52 -17.67 10.24
CA GLY A 159 10.39 -16.76 10.34
C GLY A 159 10.82 -15.42 10.91
N VAL A 160 10.24 -14.33 10.43
CA VAL A 160 10.36 -12.99 11.01
C VAL A 160 8.97 -12.40 11.12
N LYS A 161 8.66 -11.79 12.26
CA LYS A 161 7.43 -10.99 12.42
C LYS A 161 7.77 -9.72 13.16
N ILE A 162 7.61 -8.58 12.49
CA ILE A 162 7.95 -7.26 13.02
C ILE A 162 6.71 -6.37 12.95
N THR A 163 6.46 -5.59 13.99
CA THR A 163 5.52 -4.47 13.95
C THR A 163 6.30 -3.17 14.03
N MET A 164 6.11 -2.31 13.04
CA MET A 164 6.80 -1.03 12.90
C MET A 164 5.81 0.12 12.93
N THR A 165 6.27 1.26 13.42
CA THR A 165 5.53 2.52 13.38
C THR A 165 6.37 3.53 12.60
N ARG A 166 5.68 4.39 11.83
CA ARG A 166 6.30 5.50 11.13
C ARG A 166 6.88 6.51 12.14
N THR A 167 8.09 6.98 11.88
CA THR A 167 8.84 7.93 12.74
C THR A 167 9.02 9.28 12.07
#